data_AF-A0A820MEH0-F1
#
_entry.id   AF-A0A820MEH0-F1
#
_cell.length_a   1.000
_cell.length_b   1.000
_cell.length_c   1.000
_cell.angle_alpha   90.00
_cell.angle_beta   90.00
_cell.angle_gamma   90.00
#
_symmetry.space_group_name_H-M   'P 1'
#
loop_
_entity.id
_entity.type
_entity.pdbx_description
1 polymer ?
#
loop_
_entity_poly.entity_id
_entity_poly.type
_entity_poly.pdbx_seq_one_letter_code
_entity_poly.pdbx_strand_id
1 'polypeptide(L)'
;MDMKNAKKVTFWNFINNQLSVYDSYAGNNTIKKLFERVEVNDIGVGLVNINGVQNIKRFFQKATQEQNPSWIIKANTTETEFYITLNKEIAGGEGRYQNERRYIIALLCHHPILNNCTFTGAAYRVLRQNNNDLDRYRTDFCLIAKSFLSSSIDRRITELFLLRQEATRENPGVKL
;
A
#
# COMPACT_ATOMS: atom_id res chain seq x y z
N MET A 1 26.82 15.62 -5.62
CA MET A 1 25.45 15.25 -6.04
C MET A 1 24.57 15.27 -4.80
N ASP A 2 23.53 16.10 -4.79
CA ASP A 2 22.69 16.32 -3.59
C ASP A 2 21.88 15.05 -3.24
N MET A 3 22.00 14.57 -2.00
CA MET A 3 21.39 13.34 -1.49
C MET A 3 19.84 13.36 -1.59
N LYS A 4 19.24 14.55 -1.61
CA LYS A 4 17.78 14.73 -1.84
C LYS A 4 17.40 14.42 -3.29
N ASN A 5 18.22 14.84 -4.24
CA ASN A 5 18.00 14.55 -5.67
C ASN A 5 18.21 13.07 -5.97
N ALA A 6 19.21 12.44 -5.35
CA ALA A 6 19.44 11.00 -5.50
C ALA A 6 18.22 10.17 -5.09
N LYS A 7 17.64 10.42 -3.90
CA LYS A 7 16.46 9.69 -3.39
C LYS A 7 15.19 9.92 -4.21
N LYS A 8 14.99 11.14 -4.72
CA LYS A 8 13.85 11.48 -5.58
C LYS A 8 13.92 10.71 -6.90
N VAL A 9 15.09 10.64 -7.52
CA VAL A 9 15.33 9.88 -8.76
C VAL A 9 15.09 8.38 -8.53
N THR A 10 15.50 7.81 -7.39
CA THR A 10 15.28 6.37 -7.11
C THR A 10 13.80 6.02 -7.00
N PHE A 11 12.98 6.86 -6.35
CA PHE A 11 11.56 6.60 -6.19
C PHE A 11 10.79 6.73 -7.52
N TRP A 12 11.08 7.75 -8.33
CA TRP A 12 10.46 7.89 -9.65
C TRP A 12 10.87 6.75 -10.60
N ASN A 13 12.13 6.30 -10.56
CA ASN A 13 12.56 5.12 -11.30
C ASN A 13 11.83 3.86 -10.84
N PHE A 14 11.56 3.72 -9.54
CA PHE A 14 10.77 2.61 -9.01
C PHE A 14 9.33 2.63 -9.56
N ILE A 15 8.65 3.77 -9.54
CA ILE A 15 7.28 3.92 -10.08
C ILE A 15 7.26 3.68 -11.59
N ASN A 16 8.20 4.25 -12.35
CA ASN A 16 8.28 4.05 -13.80
C ASN A 16 8.58 2.59 -14.18
N ASN A 17 9.31 1.86 -13.34
CA ASN A 17 9.49 0.42 -13.51
C ASN A 17 8.17 -0.36 -13.30
N GLN A 18 7.26 0.13 -12.44
CA GLN A 18 5.93 -0.49 -12.30
C GLN A 18 5.04 -0.23 -13.53
N LEU A 19 5.21 0.90 -14.20
CA LEU A 19 4.52 1.20 -15.46
C LEU A 19 4.91 0.22 -16.56
N SER A 20 6.20 -0.11 -16.71
CA SER A 20 6.65 -1.12 -17.69
C SER A 20 6.11 -2.52 -17.37
N VAL A 21 5.99 -2.87 -16.09
CA VAL A 21 5.32 -4.10 -15.64
C VAL A 21 3.83 -4.07 -16.00
N TYR A 22 3.14 -2.94 -15.87
CA TYR A 22 1.73 -2.84 -16.25
C TYR A 22 1.54 -2.93 -17.77
N ASP A 23 2.28 -2.14 -18.53
CA ASP A 23 2.16 -2.02 -19.99
C ASP A 23 2.48 -3.34 -20.69
N SER A 24 3.47 -4.09 -20.21
CA SER A 24 3.78 -5.42 -20.74
C SER A 24 2.63 -6.43 -20.57
N TYR A 25 1.63 -6.11 -19.73
CA TYR A 25 0.46 -6.94 -19.48
C TYR A 25 -0.86 -6.28 -19.95
N ALA A 26 -0.88 -5.06 -20.49
CA ALA A 26 -2.12 -4.35 -20.81
C ALA A 26 -2.91 -4.91 -22.03
N GLY A 27 -2.33 -5.82 -22.83
CA GLY A 27 -2.99 -6.43 -23.99
C GLY A 27 -3.86 -7.66 -23.66
N ASN A 28 -5.20 -7.49 -23.70
CA ASN A 28 -6.31 -8.45 -23.92
C ASN A 28 -6.18 -9.95 -23.54
N ASN A 29 -5.52 -10.25 -22.42
CA ASN A 29 -5.54 -11.50 -21.63
C ASN A 29 -4.45 -11.45 -20.55
N THR A 30 -3.57 -10.45 -20.66
CA THR A 30 -2.35 -10.35 -19.88
C THR A 30 -2.59 -9.59 -18.56
N ILE A 31 -3.54 -8.64 -18.48
CA ILE A 31 -3.97 -8.03 -17.20
C ILE A 31 -4.56 -9.09 -16.26
N LYS A 32 -5.32 -10.05 -16.80
CA LYS A 32 -5.80 -11.19 -16.01
C LYS A 32 -4.64 -11.94 -15.35
N LYS A 33 -3.54 -12.15 -16.08
CA LYS A 33 -2.32 -12.78 -15.54
C LYS A 33 -1.65 -11.94 -14.45
N LEU A 34 -1.79 -10.61 -14.46
CA LEU A 34 -1.36 -9.77 -13.33
C LEU A 34 -2.18 -10.10 -12.08
N PHE A 35 -3.50 -10.15 -12.19
CA PHE A 35 -4.36 -10.52 -11.07
C PHE A 35 -4.09 -11.95 -10.57
N GLU A 36 -3.96 -12.92 -11.48
CA GLU A 36 -3.62 -14.30 -11.13
C GLU A 36 -2.27 -14.39 -10.41
N ARG A 37 -1.26 -13.62 -10.83
CA ARG A 37 0.04 -13.56 -10.13
C ARG A 37 -0.08 -12.95 -8.75
N VAL A 38 -0.86 -11.89 -8.59
CA VAL A 38 -1.15 -11.31 -7.27
C VAL A 38 -1.82 -12.35 -6.38
N GLU A 39 -2.86 -13.02 -6.85
CA GLU A 39 -3.57 -14.05 -6.10
C GLU A 39 -2.64 -15.21 -5.69
N VAL A 40 -1.87 -15.76 -6.64
CA VAL A 40 -0.95 -16.88 -6.39
C VAL A 40 0.16 -16.49 -5.42
N ASN A 41 0.76 -15.31 -5.59
CA ASN A 41 1.84 -14.87 -4.71
C ASN A 41 1.29 -14.57 -3.31
N ASP A 42 0.19 -13.84 -3.19
CA ASP A 42 -0.29 -13.37 -1.89
C ASP A 42 -1.06 -14.42 -1.08
N ILE A 43 -1.74 -15.35 -1.75
CA ILE A 43 -2.50 -16.41 -1.10
C ILE A 43 -1.74 -17.73 -1.11
N GLY A 44 -1.10 -18.08 -2.23
CA GLY A 44 -0.47 -19.39 -2.45
C GLY A 44 0.93 -19.53 -1.86
N VAL A 45 1.74 -18.48 -1.90
CA VAL A 45 3.10 -18.46 -1.30
C VAL A 45 3.06 -18.11 0.20
N GLY A 46 1.89 -17.76 0.74
CA GLY A 46 1.70 -17.43 2.15
C GLY A 46 2.29 -16.07 2.55
N LEU A 47 2.41 -15.14 1.61
CA LEU A 47 2.94 -13.78 1.85
C LEU A 47 2.05 -12.94 2.76
N VAL A 48 0.81 -13.39 2.97
CA VAL A 48 -0.13 -12.81 3.90
C VAL A 48 -0.51 -13.87 4.90
N ASN A 49 -0.29 -13.58 6.18
CA ASN A 49 -0.89 -14.38 7.25
C ASN A 49 -2.41 -14.20 7.18
N ILE A 50 -3.09 -15.14 6.55
CA ILE A 50 -4.55 -15.15 6.38
C ILE A 50 -5.28 -15.72 7.60
N ASN A 51 -4.54 -16.14 8.65
CA ASN A 51 -5.15 -16.67 9.87
C ASN A 51 -5.92 -15.55 10.58
N GLY A 52 -7.25 -15.71 10.64
CA GLY A 52 -8.17 -14.78 11.28
C GLY A 52 -8.99 -13.90 10.34
N VAL A 53 -8.73 -13.91 9.02
CA VAL A 53 -9.48 -13.03 8.08
C VAL A 53 -9.85 -13.76 6.79
N GLN A 54 -10.95 -14.54 6.83
CA GLN A 54 -11.55 -15.16 5.63
C GLN A 54 -11.82 -14.15 4.50
N ASN A 55 -11.98 -12.86 4.84
CA ASN A 55 -12.26 -11.80 3.89
C ASN A 55 -11.10 -11.43 2.96
N ILE A 56 -9.83 -11.57 3.38
CA ILE A 56 -8.68 -11.18 2.55
C ILE A 56 -8.56 -12.09 1.33
N LYS A 57 -8.58 -13.42 1.55
CA LYS A 57 -8.56 -14.41 0.46
C LYS A 57 -9.71 -14.15 -0.52
N ARG A 58 -10.91 -13.88 0.00
CA ARG A 58 -12.08 -13.56 -0.82
C ARG A 58 -11.90 -12.26 -1.62
N PHE A 59 -11.26 -11.23 -1.07
CA PHE A 59 -10.98 -10.00 -1.80
C PHE A 59 -10.03 -10.25 -2.97
N PHE A 60 -8.94 -11.00 -2.77
CA PHE A 60 -8.03 -11.31 -3.87
C PHE A 60 -8.69 -12.21 -4.94
N GLN A 61 -9.47 -13.21 -4.54
CA GLN A 61 -10.24 -14.03 -5.48
C GLN A 61 -11.22 -13.18 -6.31
N LYS A 62 -11.93 -12.25 -5.66
CA LYS A 62 -12.81 -11.30 -6.36
C LYS A 62 -12.03 -10.34 -7.27
N ALA A 63 -10.85 -9.90 -6.85
CA ALA A 63 -9.98 -9.07 -7.69
C ALA A 63 -9.67 -9.78 -9.01
N THR A 64 -9.34 -11.08 -8.97
CA THR A 64 -9.07 -11.88 -10.17
C THR A 64 -10.32 -12.15 -10.99
N GLN A 65 -11.41 -12.59 -10.35
CA GLN A 65 -12.66 -12.95 -11.04
C GLN A 65 -13.29 -11.75 -11.76
N GLU A 66 -13.32 -10.61 -11.09
CA GLU A 66 -13.94 -9.38 -11.60
C GLU A 66 -12.92 -8.48 -12.32
N GLN A 67 -11.64 -8.85 -12.35
CA GLN A 67 -10.52 -8.04 -12.86
C GLN A 67 -10.54 -6.62 -12.28
N ASN A 68 -10.84 -6.52 -10.99
CA ASN A 68 -11.12 -5.25 -10.33
C ASN A 68 -10.13 -5.00 -9.17
N PRO A 69 -9.17 -4.08 -9.32
CA PRO A 69 -8.18 -3.75 -8.30
C PRO A 69 -8.78 -3.08 -7.06
N SER A 70 -10.03 -2.59 -7.10
CA SER A 70 -10.70 -2.07 -5.90
C SER A 70 -10.84 -3.11 -4.79
N TRP A 71 -10.86 -4.41 -5.13
CA TRP A 71 -10.83 -5.46 -4.11
C TRP A 71 -9.46 -5.57 -3.42
N ILE A 72 -8.36 -5.31 -4.13
CA ILE A 72 -7.02 -5.23 -3.54
C ILE A 72 -6.93 -4.01 -2.62
N ILE A 73 -7.54 -2.88 -3.00
CA ILE A 73 -7.66 -1.70 -2.13
C ILE A 73 -8.41 -2.06 -0.84
N LYS A 74 -9.56 -2.76 -0.96
CA LYS A 74 -10.33 -3.22 0.20
C LYS A 74 -9.49 -4.08 1.14
N ALA A 75 -8.72 -5.02 0.59
CA ALA A 75 -7.77 -5.83 1.36
C ALA A 75 -6.71 -4.97 2.09
N ASN A 76 -6.19 -3.94 1.44
CA ASN A 76 -5.22 -3.00 2.01
C ASN A 76 -5.82 -2.03 3.05
N THR A 77 -7.13 -1.78 3.01
CA THR A 77 -7.82 -0.91 3.98
C THR A 77 -8.36 -1.64 5.20
N THR A 78 -8.53 -2.97 5.13
CA THR A 78 -8.77 -3.77 6.33
C THR A 78 -7.53 -3.73 7.22
N GLU A 79 -7.69 -3.33 8.49
CA GLU A 79 -6.64 -3.27 9.52
C GLU A 79 -6.03 -4.66 9.79
N THR A 80 -5.13 -5.08 8.91
CA THR A 80 -4.63 -6.45 8.84
C THR A 80 -3.11 -6.45 8.72
N GLU A 81 -2.47 -7.57 9.06
CA GLU A 81 -1.02 -7.73 8.87
C GLU A 81 -0.60 -7.49 7.41
N PHE A 82 -1.52 -7.66 6.45
CA PHE A 82 -1.31 -7.34 5.04
C PHE A 82 -0.90 -5.89 4.80
N TYR A 83 -1.64 -4.90 5.31
CA TYR A 83 -1.34 -3.48 5.07
C TYR A 83 0.01 -3.10 5.69
N ILE A 84 0.32 -3.67 6.86
CA ILE A 84 1.56 -3.43 7.60
C ILE A 84 2.74 -3.98 6.81
N THR A 85 2.66 -5.23 6.37
CA THR A 85 3.72 -5.91 5.61
C THR A 85 3.94 -5.22 4.26
N LEU A 86 2.86 -4.96 3.51
CA LEU A 86 2.96 -4.28 2.22
C LEU A 86 3.64 -2.91 2.35
N ASN A 87 3.22 -2.09 3.32
CA ASN A 87 3.82 -0.76 3.50
C ASN A 87 5.25 -0.81 4.03
N LYS A 88 5.61 -1.80 4.88
CA LYS A 88 6.99 -2.00 5.34
C LYS A 88 7.91 -2.39 4.20
N GLU A 89 7.47 -3.29 3.32
CA GLU A 89 8.26 -3.76 2.18
C GLU A 89 8.49 -2.66 1.14
N ILE A 90 7.45 -1.88 0.81
CA ILE A 90 7.59 -0.74 -0.11
C ILE A 90 8.53 0.32 0.49
N ALA A 91 8.43 0.59 1.79
CA ALA A 91 9.28 1.58 2.46
C ALA A 91 10.74 1.13 2.59
N GLY A 92 10.96 -0.16 2.80
CA GLY A 92 12.28 -0.77 3.02
C GLY A 92 13.08 -1.01 1.74
N GLY A 93 12.43 -1.12 0.58
CA GLY A 93 13.11 -1.23 -0.72
C GLY A 93 13.86 -2.53 -0.99
N GLU A 94 14.05 -3.41 0.01
CA GLU A 94 14.74 -4.71 -0.08
C GLU A 94 14.01 -5.80 0.71
N GLY A 95 12.70 -5.94 0.47
CA GLY A 95 11.92 -7.04 1.02
C GLY A 95 12.18 -8.34 0.25
N ARG A 96 12.15 -9.48 0.95
CA ARG A 96 12.23 -10.84 0.38
C ARG A 96 11.25 -11.06 -0.78
N TYR A 97 10.17 -10.27 -0.84
CA TYR A 97 9.04 -10.42 -1.77
C TYR A 97 8.82 -9.21 -2.68
N GLN A 98 9.85 -8.38 -2.90
CA GLN A 98 9.74 -7.16 -3.71
C GLN A 98 9.27 -7.44 -5.15
N ASN A 99 9.70 -8.56 -5.73
CA ASN A 99 9.35 -8.95 -7.10
C ASN A 99 7.88 -9.38 -7.24
N GLU A 100 7.28 -9.86 -6.15
CA GLU A 100 5.90 -10.31 -6.08
C GLU A 100 4.96 -9.12 -5.86
N ARG A 101 5.36 -8.17 -5.01
CA ARG A 101 4.57 -6.95 -4.72
C ARG A 101 4.47 -5.98 -5.89
N ARG A 102 5.45 -6.01 -6.81
CA ARG A 102 5.48 -5.15 -8.00
C ARG A 102 4.17 -5.23 -8.83
N TYR A 103 3.53 -6.41 -8.86
CA TYR A 103 2.27 -6.59 -9.59
C TYR A 103 1.09 -5.89 -8.91
N ILE A 104 1.01 -5.90 -7.58
CA ILE A 104 0.00 -5.11 -6.84
C ILE A 104 0.21 -3.63 -7.13
N ILE A 105 1.46 -3.15 -7.05
CA ILE A 105 1.77 -1.73 -7.25
C ILE A 105 1.42 -1.31 -8.68
N ALA A 106 1.79 -2.12 -9.67
CA ALA A 106 1.44 -1.89 -11.06
C ALA A 106 -0.08 -1.80 -11.26
N LEU A 107 -0.87 -2.72 -10.68
CA LEU A 107 -2.33 -2.68 -10.74
C LEU A 107 -2.90 -1.43 -10.06
N LEU A 108 -2.42 -1.07 -8.86
CA LEU A 108 -2.97 0.08 -8.12
C LEU A 108 -2.59 1.43 -8.73
N CYS A 109 -1.45 1.53 -9.40
CA CYS A 109 -0.99 2.79 -10.00
C CYS A 109 -1.52 3.04 -11.41
N HIS A 110 -1.80 1.99 -12.19
CA HIS A 110 -2.01 2.13 -13.63
C HIS A 110 -3.34 1.58 -14.14
N HIS A 111 -4.10 0.85 -13.31
CA HIS A 111 -5.34 0.25 -13.78
C HIS A 111 -6.43 1.31 -14.06
N PRO A 112 -7.03 1.34 -15.27
CA PRO A 112 -7.93 2.42 -15.70
C PRO A 112 -9.12 2.69 -14.78
N ILE A 113 -9.68 1.65 -14.16
CA ILE A 113 -10.81 1.81 -13.22
C ILE A 113 -10.50 2.75 -12.05
N LEU A 114 -9.22 2.90 -11.69
CA LEU A 114 -8.77 3.75 -10.61
C LEU A 114 -8.44 5.17 -11.07
N ASN A 115 -8.41 5.44 -12.39
CA ASN A 115 -8.15 6.79 -12.92
C ASN A 115 -9.20 7.80 -12.45
N ASN A 116 -10.41 7.33 -12.17
CA ASN A 116 -11.52 8.15 -11.68
C ASN A 116 -11.54 8.29 -10.15
N CYS A 117 -10.65 7.59 -9.43
CA CYS A 117 -10.55 7.64 -7.98
C CYS A 117 -9.67 8.82 -7.54
N THR A 118 -10.06 10.04 -7.91
CA THR A 118 -9.37 11.27 -7.46
C THR A 118 -10.18 11.94 -6.36
N PHE A 119 -9.47 12.50 -5.38
CA PHE A 119 -10.06 13.29 -4.32
C PHE A 119 -9.28 14.60 -4.20
N THR A 120 -10.01 15.72 -4.17
CA THR A 120 -9.45 17.05 -3.90
C THR A 120 -10.16 17.62 -2.69
N GLY A 121 -9.41 17.89 -1.63
CA GLY A 121 -9.94 18.39 -0.36
C GLY A 121 -9.02 18.09 0.81
N ALA A 122 -9.49 18.40 2.01
CA ALA A 122 -8.77 18.05 3.23
C ALA A 122 -8.96 16.56 3.55
N ALA A 123 -7.85 15.90 3.90
CA ALA A 123 -7.85 14.55 4.44
C ALA A 123 -6.91 14.50 5.65
N TYR A 124 -7.23 13.62 6.59
CA TYR A 124 -6.55 13.46 7.85
C TYR A 124 -5.80 12.13 7.88
N ARG A 125 -4.62 12.15 8.49
CA ARG A 125 -3.79 10.97 8.70
C ARG A 125 -3.08 11.09 10.04
N VAL A 126 -3.04 9.98 10.77
CA VAL A 126 -2.19 9.84 11.95
C VAL A 126 -0.89 9.16 11.56
N LEU A 127 0.20 9.77 11.97
CA LEU A 127 1.55 9.27 11.81
C LEU A 127 2.25 9.33 13.15
N ARG A 128 2.79 8.19 13.59
CA ARG A 128 3.73 8.19 14.69
C ARG A 128 5.08 8.67 14.19
N GLN A 129 5.63 9.70 14.83
CA GLN A 129 6.92 10.30 14.50
C GLN A 129 7.73 10.42 15.80
N ASN A 130 9.05 10.34 15.69
CA ASN A 130 9.93 10.71 16.79
C ASN A 130 10.27 12.21 16.70
N ASN A 131 10.80 12.78 17.77
CA ASN A 131 11.13 14.21 17.83
C ASN A 131 12.15 14.62 16.73
N ASN A 132 13.13 13.75 16.44
CA ASN A 132 14.14 14.02 15.41
C ASN A 132 13.53 14.14 14.00
N ASP A 133 12.47 13.39 13.71
CA ASP A 133 11.73 13.49 12.46
C ASP A 133 10.81 14.72 12.47
N LEU A 134 10.25 15.08 13.62
CA LEU A 134 9.44 16.30 13.77
C LEU A 134 10.25 17.57 13.50
N ASP A 135 11.48 17.64 13.99
CA ASP A 135 12.39 18.79 13.80
C ASP A 135 12.75 19.04 12.32
N ARG A 136 12.51 18.05 11.46
CA ARG A 136 12.73 18.14 10.01
C ARG A 136 11.51 18.69 9.26
N TYR A 137 10.34 18.74 9.89
CA TYR A 137 9.15 19.34 9.29
C TYR A 137 9.25 20.85 9.41
N ARG A 138 9.49 21.50 8.27
CA ARG A 138 9.48 22.96 8.12
C ARG A 138 8.43 23.34 7.09
N THR A 139 7.90 24.55 7.21
CA THR A 139 7.13 25.16 6.14
C THR A 139 7.96 25.11 4.85
N ASP A 140 7.29 24.85 3.73
CA ASP A 140 7.90 24.72 2.39
C ASP A 140 8.73 23.45 2.12
N PHE A 141 8.67 22.44 2.99
CA PHE A 141 9.24 21.12 2.72
C PHE A 141 8.25 20.17 2.07
N CYS A 142 8.70 19.47 1.01
CA CYS A 142 7.95 18.39 0.38
C CYS A 142 8.25 17.05 1.05
N LEU A 143 7.21 16.39 1.55
CA LEU A 143 7.31 15.05 2.13
C LEU A 143 7.01 14.00 1.08
N ILE A 144 7.97 13.09 0.91
CA ILE A 144 7.82 11.94 0.01
C ILE A 144 7.63 10.71 0.87
N ALA A 145 6.42 10.15 0.83
CA ALA A 145 6.15 8.86 1.43
C ALA A 145 6.75 7.74 0.57
N LYS A 146 7.44 6.81 1.21
CA LYS A 146 7.97 5.60 0.56
C LYS A 146 7.00 4.42 0.64
N SER A 147 5.74 4.66 0.95
CA SER A 147 4.71 3.63 1.12
C SER A 147 3.34 4.21 0.77
N PHE A 148 2.30 3.37 0.74
CA PHE A 148 0.96 3.86 0.46
C PHE A 148 0.46 4.79 1.57
N LEU A 149 -0.12 5.90 1.13
CA LEU A 149 -0.66 6.93 2.00
C LEU A 149 -2.14 6.69 2.30
N SER A 150 -2.43 5.82 3.27
CA SER A 150 -3.76 5.74 3.90
C SER A 150 -4.11 7.04 4.64
N SER A 151 -5.24 7.65 4.29
CA SER A 151 -5.81 8.85 4.91
C SER A 151 -7.34 8.77 4.88
N SER A 152 -8.02 9.59 5.69
CA SER A 152 -9.47 9.63 5.80
C SER A 152 -9.97 11.05 5.64
N ILE A 153 -11.08 11.23 4.92
CA ILE A 153 -11.80 12.51 4.89
C ILE A 153 -12.49 12.81 6.23
N ASP A 154 -12.84 11.76 6.98
CA ASP A 154 -13.42 11.87 8.31
C ASP A 154 -12.31 11.85 9.36
N ARG A 155 -12.15 12.99 10.03
CA ARG A 155 -11.20 13.18 11.13
C ARG A 155 -11.42 12.21 12.28
N ARG A 156 -12.68 11.85 12.60
CA ARG A 156 -13.01 10.96 13.72
C ARG A 156 -12.46 9.55 13.51
N ILE A 157 -12.51 9.06 12.26
CA ILE A 157 -11.89 7.78 11.89
C ILE A 157 -10.39 7.83 12.20
N THR A 158 -9.72 8.91 11.80
CA THR A 158 -8.29 9.08 12.06
C THR A 158 -7.97 9.16 13.56
N GLU A 159 -8.81 9.80 14.37
CA GLU A 159 -8.66 9.84 15.83
C GLU A 159 -8.84 8.45 16.46
N LEU A 160 -9.75 7.62 15.96
CA LEU A 160 -9.88 6.22 16.40
C LEU A 160 -8.60 5.41 16.12
N PHE A 161 -7.94 5.64 14.98
CA PHE A 161 -6.64 5.02 14.69
C PHE A 161 -5.57 5.42 15.70
N LEU A 162 -5.54 6.68 16.13
CA LEU A 162 -4.60 7.15 17.16
C LEU A 162 -4.85 6.44 18.50
N LEU A 163 -6.09 6.42 18.97
CA LEU A 163 -6.47 5.78 20.23
C LEU A 163 -6.10 4.29 20.24
N ARG A 164 -6.32 3.58 19.14
CA ARG A 164 -5.92 2.17 19.00
C ARG A 164 -4.40 1.99 19.05
N GLN A 165 -3.63 2.85 18.37
CA GLN A 165 -2.16 2.79 18.42
C GLN A 165 -1.61 3.01 19.83
N GLU A 166 -2.25 3.89 20.61
CA GLU A 166 -1.89 4.13 22.01
C GLU A 166 -2.24 2.93 22.89
N ALA A 167 -3.41 2.30 22.72
CA ALA A 167 -3.80 1.12 23.47
C ALA A 167 -2.86 -0.09 23.27
N THR A 168 -2.39 -0.34 22.04
CA THR A 168 -1.41 -1.40 21.76
C THR A 168 -0.05 -1.15 22.44
N ARG A 169 0.28 0.11 22.75
CA ARG A 169 1.52 0.47 23.45
C ARG A 169 1.47 0.12 24.93
N GLU A 170 0.29 0.24 25.55
CA GLU A 170 0.10 -0.05 26.97
C GLU A 170 -0.04 -1.55 27.24
N ASN A 171 -0.54 -2.34 26.28
CA ASN A 171 -0.67 -3.79 26.37
C ASN A 171 -0.27 -4.50 25.06
N PRO A 172 1.03 -4.75 24.81
CA PRO A 172 1.52 -5.32 23.55
C PRO A 172 1.06 -6.76 23.27
N GLY A 173 0.37 -7.42 24.21
CA GLY A 173 -0.16 -8.78 24.08
C GLY A 173 -1.62 -8.89 23.65
N VAL A 174 -2.39 -7.78 23.64
CA VAL A 174 -3.80 -7.81 23.23
C VAL A 174 -3.89 -7.44 21.75
N LYS A 175 -4.00 -8.45 20.88
CA LYS A 175 -4.48 -8.26 19.51
C LYS A 175 -5.99 -8.06 19.58
N LEU A 176 -6.46 -6.88 19.16
CA LEU A 176 -7.89 -6.64 18.86
C LEU A 176 -8.28 -7.34 17.56
#